data_AF-A0A6A8LRH7-F1
#
_entry.id   AF-A0A6A8LRH7-F1
#
_cell.length_a   1.000
_cell.length_b   1.000
_cell.length_c   1.000
_cell.angle_alpha   90.00
_cell.angle_beta   90.00
_cell.angle_gamma   90.00
#
_symmetry.space_group_name_H-M   'P 1'
#
loop_
_entity.id
_entity.type
_entity.pdbx_description
1 polymer ?
#
loop_
_entity_poly.entity_id
_entity_poly.type
_entity_poly.pdbx_seq_one_letter_code
_entity_poly.pdbx_strand_id
1 'polypeptide(L)'
;NEVGRHLPIKEIGEIVAPTNAWFHTDSVQTYGALDIDVQDLKVDLLSVSAHKLNGPKMLGFLYRRDGINFPSLIKGGDQELKHRAGTENVPAIAGFAEAVGLLPAEVKEEHRQKYLSFKHQFVDGLKENGIDFEINGHLEENQLPQIISIWFKGFASDSLLTNLDLSGISAAAGSACTAGSLEPSHVLAAMYGEDSPRVAESLRFSFGINNTSEDID
;
A
#
# COMPACT_ATOMS: atom_id res chain seq x y z
N ASN A 1 1.09 1.48 -3.58
CA ASN A 1 -0.27 1.66 -2.98
C ASN A 1 -1.36 1.85 -4.04
N GLU A 2 -1.06 2.35 -5.24
CA GLU A 2 -2.08 2.55 -6.29
C GLU A 2 -2.32 1.29 -7.13
N VAL A 3 -1.27 0.78 -7.78
CA VAL A 3 -1.35 -0.37 -8.71
C VAL A 3 -0.88 -1.69 -8.12
N GLY A 4 -0.63 -1.74 -6.80
CA GLY A 4 -0.22 -2.96 -6.09
C GLY A 4 1.15 -3.54 -6.45
N ARG A 5 1.90 -2.97 -7.41
CA ARG A 5 3.16 -3.55 -7.90
C ARG A 5 4.26 -3.62 -6.84
N HIS A 6 4.93 -4.77 -6.74
CA HIS A 6 6.18 -4.90 -6.01
C HIS A 6 7.35 -4.34 -6.82
N LEU A 7 8.24 -3.63 -6.14
CA LEU A 7 9.51 -3.18 -6.70
C LEU A 7 10.62 -4.18 -6.34
N PRO A 8 11.68 -4.29 -7.18
CA PRO A 8 12.82 -5.19 -6.95
C PRO A 8 13.75 -4.64 -5.87
N ILE A 9 13.26 -4.56 -4.62
CA ILE A 9 13.96 -3.90 -3.51
C ILE A 9 15.27 -4.62 -3.18
N LYS A 10 15.31 -5.94 -3.28
CA LYS A 10 16.52 -6.73 -3.01
C LYS A 10 17.63 -6.42 -4.00
N GLU A 11 17.30 -6.44 -5.29
CA GLU A 11 18.23 -6.13 -6.39
C GLU A 11 18.74 -4.70 -6.29
N ILE A 12 17.86 -3.73 -5.97
CA ILE A 12 18.27 -2.34 -5.72
C ILE A 12 19.21 -2.27 -4.52
N GLY A 13 18.90 -2.99 -3.43
CA GLY A 13 19.75 -3.06 -2.25
C GLY A 13 21.14 -3.64 -2.56
N GLU A 14 21.24 -4.65 -3.40
CA GLU A 14 22.51 -5.22 -3.87
C GLU A 14 23.35 -4.22 -4.67
N ILE A 15 22.72 -3.38 -5.48
CA ILE A 15 23.38 -2.33 -6.26
C ILE A 15 23.85 -1.18 -5.35
N VAL A 16 23.05 -0.79 -4.35
CA VAL A 16 23.34 0.37 -3.48
C VAL A 16 24.32 0.03 -2.36
N ALA A 17 24.29 -1.20 -1.83
CA ALA A 17 25.13 -1.64 -0.72
C ALA A 17 26.65 -1.39 -0.85
N PRO A 18 27.31 -1.53 -2.03
CA PRO A 18 28.73 -1.21 -2.17
C PRO A 18 29.02 0.30 -2.29
N THR A 19 27.99 1.15 -2.33
CA THR A 19 28.14 2.61 -2.48
C THR A 19 28.15 3.32 -1.12
N ASN A 20 28.28 4.65 -1.12
CA ASN A 20 28.12 5.49 0.07
C ASN A 20 26.71 6.10 0.22
N ALA A 21 25.77 5.73 -0.65
CA ALA A 21 24.40 6.21 -0.58
C ALA A 21 23.59 5.44 0.48
N TRP A 22 22.67 6.11 1.15
CA TRP A 22 21.70 5.44 2.02
C TRP A 22 20.51 4.95 1.21
N PHE A 23 20.05 3.73 1.51
CA PHE A 23 18.88 3.13 0.87
C PHE A 23 17.67 3.13 1.79
N HIS A 24 16.70 3.99 1.49
CA HIS A 24 15.38 3.99 2.15
C HIS A 24 14.34 3.26 1.31
N THR A 25 13.46 2.51 1.97
CA THR A 25 12.26 1.96 1.35
C THR A 25 11.00 2.26 2.17
N ASP A 26 9.91 2.59 1.48
CA ASP A 26 8.59 2.71 2.08
C ASP A 26 7.89 1.34 2.03
N SER A 27 7.72 0.72 3.20
CA SER A 27 7.08 -0.60 3.34
C SER A 27 5.68 -0.53 3.94
N VAL A 28 5.06 0.66 3.95
CA VAL A 28 3.72 0.88 4.53
C VAL A 28 2.66 -0.05 3.95
N GLN A 29 2.80 -0.48 2.70
CA GLN A 29 1.86 -1.41 2.04
C GLN A 29 2.29 -2.88 2.11
N THR A 30 3.56 -3.16 2.38
CA THR A 30 4.15 -4.50 2.27
C THR A 30 4.42 -5.16 3.62
N TYR A 31 4.63 -4.40 4.69
CA TYR A 31 5.02 -4.94 6.00
C TYR A 31 4.03 -5.99 6.55
N GLY A 32 2.73 -5.81 6.29
CA GLY A 32 1.69 -6.75 6.69
C GLY A 32 1.41 -7.88 5.72
N ALA A 33 1.99 -7.82 4.52
CA ALA A 33 1.71 -8.75 3.43
C ALA A 33 2.91 -9.62 3.06
N LEU A 34 4.12 -9.13 3.30
CA LEU A 34 5.38 -9.79 2.97
C LEU A 34 6.20 -10.03 4.24
N ASP A 35 7.04 -11.05 4.20
CA ASP A 35 8.10 -11.21 5.18
C ASP A 35 9.28 -10.34 4.77
N ILE A 36 9.68 -9.46 5.67
CA ILE A 36 10.69 -8.44 5.42
C ILE A 36 11.88 -8.70 6.32
N ASP A 37 13.01 -9.06 5.70
CA ASP A 37 14.31 -9.08 6.35
C ASP A 37 15.15 -7.90 5.84
N VAL A 38 15.36 -6.91 6.72
CA VAL A 38 16.12 -5.70 6.39
C VAL A 38 17.59 -5.97 6.05
N GLN A 39 18.16 -7.09 6.52
CA GLN A 39 19.52 -7.50 6.21
C GLN A 39 19.60 -8.14 4.82
N ASP A 40 18.65 -9.03 4.49
CA ASP A 40 18.55 -9.63 3.16
C ASP A 40 18.28 -8.57 2.08
N LEU A 41 17.38 -7.63 2.38
CA LEU A 41 17.05 -6.51 1.48
C LEU A 41 18.15 -5.44 1.41
N LYS A 42 19.14 -5.48 2.32
CA LYS A 42 20.22 -4.48 2.42
C LYS A 42 19.72 -3.04 2.56
N VAL A 43 18.54 -2.83 3.16
CA VAL A 43 17.97 -1.49 3.39
C VAL A 43 18.59 -0.82 4.62
N ASP A 44 18.81 0.48 4.53
CA ASP A 44 19.36 1.30 5.61
C ASP A 44 18.25 1.91 6.47
N LEU A 45 17.15 2.27 5.82
CA LEU A 45 15.98 2.88 6.42
C LEU A 45 14.71 2.21 5.87
N LEU A 46 13.72 1.98 6.73
CA LEU A 46 12.44 1.41 6.30
C LEU A 46 11.27 2.00 7.07
N SER A 47 10.24 2.47 6.37
CA SER A 47 9.04 3.09 6.97
C SER A 47 7.86 2.12 7.04
N VAL A 48 7.13 2.15 8.15
CA VAL A 48 5.89 1.36 8.38
C VAL A 48 4.83 2.24 9.04
N SER A 49 3.55 1.96 8.76
CA SER A 49 2.42 2.59 9.45
C SER A 49 1.44 1.56 10.00
N ALA A 50 1.04 1.74 11.27
CA ALA A 50 0.21 0.80 12.01
C ALA A 50 -1.18 0.59 11.40
N HIS A 51 -1.82 1.67 10.94
CA HIS A 51 -3.20 1.60 10.41
C HIS A 51 -3.33 0.82 9.09
N LYS A 52 -2.22 0.48 8.43
CA LYS A 52 -2.23 -0.43 7.27
C LYS A 52 -2.21 -1.91 7.67
N LEU A 53 -1.98 -2.19 8.95
CA LEU A 53 -1.99 -3.52 9.56
C LEU A 53 -3.19 -3.68 10.49
N ASN A 54 -4.21 -2.82 10.34
CA ASN A 54 -5.35 -2.73 11.24
C ASN A 54 -5.00 -2.34 12.69
N GLY A 55 -3.80 -1.78 12.89
CA GLY A 55 -3.39 -1.14 14.13
C GLY A 55 -3.93 0.28 14.29
N PRO A 56 -3.58 0.96 15.40
CA PRO A 56 -4.06 2.31 15.69
C PRO A 56 -3.59 3.34 14.65
N LYS A 57 -4.47 4.30 14.32
CA LYS A 57 -4.09 5.46 13.49
C LYS A 57 -3.08 6.35 14.22
N MET A 58 -2.38 7.19 13.45
CA MET A 58 -1.37 8.15 13.94
C MET A 58 -0.13 7.50 14.58
N LEU A 59 0.16 6.24 14.25
CA LEU A 59 1.38 5.57 14.67
C LEU A 59 2.05 4.85 13.49
N GLY A 60 3.37 4.83 13.54
CA GLY A 60 4.27 4.14 12.62
C GLY A 60 5.66 4.05 13.25
N PHE A 61 6.57 3.36 12.59
CA PHE A 61 7.98 3.37 12.97
C PHE A 61 8.87 3.56 11.74
N LEU A 62 10.08 4.06 11.99
CA LEU A 62 11.17 4.08 11.04
C LEU A 62 12.24 3.11 11.55
N TYR A 63 12.44 2.00 10.84
CA TYR A 63 13.64 1.20 11.01
C TYR A 63 14.84 2.03 10.57
N ARG A 64 15.89 1.99 11.37
CA ARG A 64 17.17 2.62 11.08
C ARG A 64 18.27 1.62 11.39
N ARG A 65 19.10 1.33 10.39
CA ARG A 65 20.31 0.52 10.58
C ARG A 65 21.26 1.20 11.55
N ASP A 66 21.88 0.40 12.42
CA ASP A 66 22.90 0.88 13.35
C ASP A 66 24.06 1.58 12.60
N GLY A 67 24.58 2.64 13.21
CA GLY A 67 25.65 3.46 12.62
C GLY A 67 25.18 4.60 11.73
N ILE A 68 23.92 4.61 11.30
CA ILE A 68 23.35 5.72 10.51
C ILE A 68 22.87 6.82 11.44
N ASN A 69 23.36 8.05 11.25
CA ASN A 69 22.94 9.20 12.03
C ASN A 69 22.53 10.35 11.11
N PHE A 70 21.31 10.84 11.30
CA PHE A 70 20.78 12.04 10.67
C PHE A 70 20.07 12.92 11.71
N PRO A 71 19.96 14.25 11.48
CA PRO A 71 19.31 15.15 12.42
C PRO A 71 17.85 14.77 12.67
N SER A 72 17.42 14.85 13.93
CA SER A 72 16.03 14.64 14.33
C SER A 72 15.13 15.70 13.69
N LEU A 73 14.07 15.26 13.01
CA LEU A 73 13.02 16.16 12.48
C LEU A 73 12.27 16.84 13.63
N ILE A 74 11.87 16.05 14.63
CA ILE A 74 11.23 16.53 15.85
C ILE A 74 12.29 16.65 16.93
N LYS A 75 12.61 17.90 17.31
CA LYS A 75 13.63 18.23 18.30
C LYS A 75 13.02 18.37 19.70
N GLY A 76 13.77 18.04 20.74
CA GLY A 76 13.32 18.12 22.13
C GLY A 76 14.09 17.18 23.04
N GLY A 77 13.38 16.44 23.89
CA GLY A 77 13.95 15.48 24.83
C GLY A 77 14.62 14.26 24.19
N ASP A 78 15.11 13.37 25.05
CA ASP A 78 15.93 12.21 24.69
C ASP A 78 15.14 10.94 24.33
N GLN A 79 13.82 11.03 24.09
CA GLN A 79 12.98 9.90 23.69
C GLN A 79 13.43 9.27 22.36
N GLU A 80 13.04 8.01 22.11
CA GLU A 80 13.35 7.29 20.87
C GLU A 80 14.86 7.35 20.51
N LEU A 81 15.71 7.06 21.49
CA LEU A 81 17.17 7.11 21.36
C LEU A 81 17.69 8.50 20.91
N LYS A 82 17.00 9.58 21.30
CA LYS A 82 17.27 10.99 20.91
C LYS A 82 16.96 11.32 19.45
N HIS A 83 16.33 10.40 18.70
CA HIS A 83 16.02 10.61 17.28
C HIS A 83 14.63 11.21 17.04
N ARG A 84 13.71 11.10 18.00
CA ARG A 84 12.37 11.66 17.89
C ARG A 84 11.85 12.06 19.27
N ALA A 85 11.85 13.36 19.53
CA ALA A 85 11.37 13.89 20.81
C ALA A 85 9.84 13.77 20.98
N GLY A 86 9.42 13.80 22.25
CA GLY A 86 8.01 13.80 22.66
C GLY A 86 7.62 12.53 23.41
N THR A 87 6.77 12.68 24.43
CA THR A 87 6.31 11.55 25.25
C THR A 87 5.73 10.43 24.39
N GLU A 88 6.13 9.21 24.70
CA GLU A 88 5.77 8.01 23.96
C GLU A 88 4.27 7.72 24.09
N ASN A 89 3.63 7.42 22.96
CA ASN A 89 2.23 7.00 22.95
C ASN A 89 2.13 5.50 23.27
N VAL A 90 2.41 5.15 24.53
CA VAL A 90 2.52 3.76 25.01
C VAL A 90 1.32 2.88 24.62
N PRO A 91 0.05 3.32 24.77
CA PRO A 91 -1.09 2.50 24.35
C PRO A 91 -1.12 2.22 22.85
N ALA A 92 -0.81 3.22 22.01
CA ALA A 92 -0.76 3.00 20.57
C ALA A 92 0.42 2.08 20.19
N ILE A 93 1.57 2.22 20.84
CA ILE A 93 2.73 1.35 20.64
C ILE A 93 2.37 -0.10 20.95
N ALA A 94 1.70 -0.35 22.07
CA ALA A 94 1.21 -1.68 22.43
C ALA A 94 0.20 -2.21 21.40
N GLY A 95 -0.77 -1.38 20.97
CA GLY A 95 -1.75 -1.78 19.96
C GLY A 95 -1.14 -2.07 18.58
N PHE A 96 -0.06 -1.39 18.21
CA PHE A 96 0.67 -1.69 16.98
C PHE A 96 1.50 -2.96 17.11
N ALA A 97 2.15 -3.19 18.25
CA ALA A 97 2.83 -4.47 18.51
C ALA A 97 1.86 -5.65 18.42
N GLU A 98 0.65 -5.52 18.98
CA GLU A 98 -0.41 -6.53 18.85
C GLU A 98 -0.82 -6.74 17.39
N ALA A 99 -1.07 -5.67 16.64
CA ALA A 99 -1.42 -5.76 15.22
C ALA A 99 -0.34 -6.48 14.38
N VAL A 100 0.94 -6.27 14.71
CA VAL A 100 2.04 -7.02 14.09
C VAL A 100 2.05 -8.49 14.53
N GLY A 101 1.81 -8.76 15.81
CA GLY A 101 1.74 -10.13 16.36
C GLY A 101 0.62 -10.98 15.78
N LEU A 102 -0.47 -10.35 15.32
CA LEU A 102 -1.59 -11.00 14.64
C LEU A 102 -1.32 -11.33 13.16
N LEU A 103 -0.14 -10.99 12.63
CA LEU A 103 0.25 -11.24 11.25
C LEU A 103 1.49 -12.15 11.17
N PRO A 104 1.46 -13.38 11.74
CA PRO A 104 2.50 -14.36 11.46
C PRO A 104 2.44 -14.82 10.00
N ALA A 105 3.49 -15.50 9.52
CA ALA A 105 3.67 -15.85 8.11
C ALA A 105 2.47 -16.66 7.55
N GLU A 106 1.92 -17.57 8.34
CA GLU A 106 0.75 -18.38 7.98
C GLU A 106 -0.52 -17.53 7.75
N VAL A 107 -0.75 -16.50 8.55
CA VAL A 107 -1.90 -15.59 8.40
C VAL A 107 -1.69 -14.68 7.20
N LYS A 108 -0.47 -14.19 6.97
CA LYS A 108 -0.15 -13.42 5.76
C LYS A 108 -0.42 -14.25 4.50
N GLU A 109 -0.06 -15.53 4.52
CA GLU A 109 -0.32 -16.44 3.42
C GLU A 109 -1.82 -16.69 3.21
N GLU A 110 -2.57 -16.92 4.28
CA GLU A 110 -4.04 -17.05 4.21
C GLU A 110 -4.68 -15.80 3.59
N HIS A 111 -4.33 -14.61 4.09
CA HIS A 111 -4.78 -13.34 3.54
C HIS A 111 -4.43 -13.20 2.06
N ARG A 112 -3.20 -13.58 1.67
CA ARG A 112 -2.78 -13.55 0.27
C ARG A 112 -3.69 -14.42 -0.59
N GLN A 113 -3.96 -15.66 -0.19
CA GLN A 113 -4.83 -16.55 -0.96
C GLN A 113 -6.26 -16.02 -1.05
N LYS A 114 -6.83 -15.55 0.07
CA LYS A 114 -8.16 -14.94 0.13
C LYS A 114 -8.29 -13.72 -0.78
N TYR A 115 -7.31 -12.83 -0.77
CA TYR A 115 -7.37 -11.63 -1.58
C TYR A 115 -7.10 -11.89 -3.07
N LEU A 116 -6.28 -12.90 -3.40
CA LEU A 116 -6.15 -13.37 -4.77
C LEU A 116 -7.48 -13.93 -5.29
N SER A 117 -8.21 -14.74 -4.50
CA SER A 117 -9.52 -15.22 -4.93
C SER A 117 -10.51 -14.08 -5.17
N PHE A 118 -10.51 -13.06 -4.30
CA PHE A 118 -11.34 -11.85 -4.51
C PHE A 118 -10.95 -11.08 -5.78
N LYS A 119 -9.66 -10.96 -6.10
CA LYS A 119 -9.24 -10.36 -7.38
C LYS A 119 -9.79 -11.11 -8.57
N HIS A 120 -9.71 -12.44 -8.57
CA HIS A 120 -10.22 -13.26 -9.65
C HIS A 120 -11.74 -13.14 -9.77
N GLN A 121 -12.47 -13.30 -8.66
CA GLN A 121 -13.92 -13.15 -8.61
C GLN A 121 -14.36 -11.77 -9.12
N PHE A 122 -13.71 -10.69 -8.68
CA PHE A 122 -13.99 -9.33 -9.13
C PHE A 122 -13.78 -9.18 -10.65
N VAL A 123 -12.65 -9.66 -11.16
CA VAL A 123 -12.30 -9.57 -12.59
C VAL A 123 -13.22 -10.41 -13.46
N ASP A 124 -13.59 -11.60 -13.00
CA ASP A 124 -14.49 -12.50 -13.73
C ASP A 124 -15.92 -11.96 -13.72
N GLY A 125 -16.40 -11.42 -12.60
CA GLY A 125 -17.69 -10.71 -12.54
C GLY A 125 -17.77 -9.54 -13.52
N LEU A 126 -16.70 -8.73 -13.65
CA LEU A 126 -16.65 -7.66 -14.67
C LEU A 126 -16.74 -8.21 -16.10
N LYS A 127 -16.06 -9.31 -16.41
CA LYS A 127 -16.10 -9.95 -17.75
C LYS A 127 -17.47 -10.53 -18.05
N GLU A 128 -18.07 -11.24 -17.09
CA GLU A 128 -19.39 -11.87 -17.23
C GLU A 128 -20.49 -10.83 -17.47
N ASN A 129 -20.36 -9.65 -16.86
CA ASN A 129 -21.25 -8.51 -17.10
C ASN A 129 -20.89 -7.68 -18.34
N GLY A 130 -19.89 -8.09 -19.12
CA GLY A 130 -19.52 -7.42 -20.37
C GLY A 130 -18.95 -6.01 -20.19
N ILE A 131 -18.34 -5.71 -19.04
CA ILE A 131 -17.72 -4.41 -18.77
C ILE A 131 -16.41 -4.31 -19.57
N ASP A 132 -16.19 -3.18 -20.26
CA ASP A 132 -14.92 -2.90 -20.96
C ASP A 132 -13.91 -2.28 -19.99
N PHE A 133 -12.92 -3.09 -19.60
CA PHE A 133 -11.90 -2.69 -18.65
C PHE A 133 -10.52 -3.25 -18.98
N GLU A 134 -9.48 -2.62 -18.42
CA GLU A 134 -8.14 -3.17 -18.37
C GLU A 134 -7.53 -2.94 -16.99
N ILE A 135 -6.68 -3.88 -16.54
CA ILE A 135 -5.97 -3.74 -15.27
C ILE A 135 -4.78 -2.78 -15.45
N ASN A 136 -4.54 -1.89 -14.49
CA ASN A 136 -3.30 -1.13 -14.39
C ASN A 136 -2.27 -1.98 -13.65
N GLY A 137 -1.28 -2.52 -14.36
CA GLY A 137 -0.31 -3.47 -13.81
C GLY A 137 -0.58 -4.91 -14.28
N HIS A 138 -0.49 -5.89 -13.39
CA HIS A 138 -0.61 -7.32 -13.70
C HIS A 138 -1.52 -8.01 -12.68
N LEU A 139 -2.21 -9.08 -13.09
CA LEU A 139 -3.15 -9.78 -12.19
C LEU A 139 -2.43 -10.68 -11.17
N GLU A 140 -1.37 -11.39 -11.57
CA GLU A 140 -0.85 -12.53 -10.78
C GLU A 140 0.61 -12.38 -10.32
N GLU A 141 1.52 -11.82 -11.12
CA GLU A 141 2.96 -11.80 -10.78
C GLU A 141 3.41 -10.54 -10.04
N ASN A 142 4.15 -10.73 -8.93
CA ASN A 142 4.85 -9.69 -8.19
C ASN A 142 3.96 -8.47 -7.82
N GLN A 143 2.75 -8.74 -7.35
CA GLN A 143 1.79 -7.74 -6.91
C GLN A 143 1.22 -8.05 -5.52
N LEU A 144 0.83 -6.99 -4.82
CA LEU A 144 0.07 -7.06 -3.59
C LEU A 144 -1.31 -7.66 -3.86
N PRO A 145 -1.67 -8.77 -3.21
CA PRO A 145 -2.92 -9.50 -3.50
C PRO A 145 -4.17 -8.70 -3.13
N GLN A 146 -4.06 -7.76 -2.19
CA GLN A 146 -5.17 -6.96 -1.72
C GLN A 146 -5.47 -5.72 -2.56
N ILE A 147 -4.66 -5.37 -3.58
CA ILE A 147 -4.86 -4.14 -4.36
C ILE A 147 -5.10 -4.48 -5.83
N ILE A 148 -6.20 -4.01 -6.39
CA ILE A 148 -6.45 -4.04 -7.83
C ILE A 148 -6.76 -2.63 -8.33
N SER A 149 -6.11 -2.23 -9.42
CA SER A 149 -6.38 -0.96 -10.10
C SER A 149 -6.88 -1.23 -11.51
N ILE A 150 -8.01 -0.64 -11.87
CA ILE A 150 -8.77 -0.96 -13.07
C ILE A 150 -9.09 0.33 -13.79
N TRP A 151 -8.78 0.36 -15.07
CA TRP A 151 -9.24 1.36 -16.01
C TRP A 151 -10.59 0.93 -16.59
N PHE A 152 -11.63 1.71 -16.33
CA PHE A 152 -12.98 1.51 -16.89
C PHE A 152 -13.13 2.42 -18.12
N LYS A 153 -13.11 1.84 -19.32
CA LYS A 153 -12.94 2.63 -20.54
C LYS A 153 -14.14 3.54 -20.81
N GLY A 154 -13.87 4.83 -20.99
CA GLY A 154 -14.88 5.84 -21.31
C GLY A 154 -15.71 6.29 -20.10
N PHE A 155 -15.33 5.91 -18.87
CA PHE A 155 -16.02 6.32 -17.65
C PHE A 155 -15.10 7.14 -16.75
N ALA A 156 -15.50 8.39 -16.49
CA ALA A 156 -14.79 9.25 -15.58
C ALA A 156 -14.85 8.71 -14.13
N SER A 157 -13.69 8.71 -13.46
CA SER A 157 -13.54 8.14 -12.12
C SER A 157 -14.38 8.83 -11.05
N ASP A 158 -14.61 10.15 -11.15
CA ASP A 158 -15.47 10.92 -10.24
C ASP A 158 -16.93 10.43 -10.23
N SER A 159 -17.44 10.17 -11.43
CA SER A 159 -18.80 9.72 -11.69
C SER A 159 -18.99 8.30 -11.19
N LEU A 160 -18.01 7.42 -11.48
CA LEU A 160 -18.02 6.05 -10.95
C LEU A 160 -17.92 6.03 -9.43
N LEU A 161 -17.01 6.79 -8.82
CA LEU A 161 -16.88 6.86 -7.35
C LEU A 161 -18.17 7.34 -6.69
N THR A 162 -18.81 8.35 -7.25
CA THR A 162 -20.10 8.86 -6.72
C THR A 162 -21.17 7.79 -6.79
N ASN A 163 -21.29 7.08 -7.92
CA ASN A 163 -22.28 6.01 -8.07
C ASN A 163 -21.99 4.83 -7.13
N LEU A 164 -20.72 4.45 -6.98
CA LEU A 164 -20.31 3.39 -6.05
C LEU A 164 -20.64 3.77 -4.60
N ASP A 165 -20.35 5.00 -4.17
CA ASP A 165 -20.67 5.50 -2.83
C ASP A 165 -22.18 5.48 -2.56
N LEU A 166 -23.00 5.92 -3.52
CA LEU A 166 -24.46 5.83 -3.45
C LEU A 166 -24.96 4.38 -3.38
N SER A 167 -24.22 3.44 -3.96
CA SER A 167 -24.46 1.99 -3.87
C SER A 167 -23.84 1.34 -2.62
N GLY A 168 -23.19 2.11 -1.74
CA GLY A 168 -22.56 1.60 -0.52
C GLY A 168 -21.20 0.94 -0.72
N ILE A 169 -20.57 1.11 -1.89
CA ILE A 169 -19.28 0.53 -2.25
C ILE A 169 -18.19 1.60 -2.13
N SER A 170 -17.18 1.34 -1.29
CA SER A 170 -16.03 2.23 -1.13
C SER A 170 -14.89 1.85 -2.09
N ALA A 171 -14.50 2.80 -2.94
CA ALA A 171 -13.34 2.69 -3.83
C ALA A 171 -12.49 3.97 -3.77
N ALA A 172 -11.37 4.00 -4.47
CA ALA A 172 -10.51 5.17 -4.58
C ALA A 172 -10.16 5.47 -6.04
N ALA A 173 -9.86 6.74 -6.36
CA ALA A 173 -9.32 7.15 -7.65
C ALA A 173 -8.23 8.21 -7.48
N GLY A 174 -7.48 8.45 -8.55
CA GLY A 174 -6.40 9.44 -8.60
C GLY A 174 -5.30 9.24 -7.56
N SER A 175 -4.58 10.33 -7.26
CA SER A 175 -3.74 10.43 -6.07
C SER A 175 -4.66 10.44 -4.85
N ALA A 176 -5.04 9.24 -4.39
CA ALA A 176 -6.07 8.98 -3.39
C ALA A 176 -5.78 9.50 -1.96
N CYS A 177 -5.06 10.60 -1.83
CA CYS A 177 -4.64 11.24 -0.59
C CYS A 177 -5.30 12.60 -0.31
N THR A 178 -6.14 13.14 -1.20
CA THR A 178 -6.82 14.43 -0.96
C THR A 178 -8.34 14.28 -0.93
N ALA A 179 -8.94 14.51 0.24
CA ALA A 179 -10.38 14.68 0.36
C ALA A 179 -10.76 16.03 -0.27
N GLY A 180 -11.46 16.00 -1.41
CA GLY A 180 -12.07 17.20 -2.02
C GLY A 180 -11.51 17.65 -3.38
N SER A 181 -10.44 17.03 -3.89
CA SER A 181 -9.91 17.29 -5.24
C SER A 181 -9.42 15.99 -5.88
N LEU A 182 -9.98 15.61 -7.02
CA LEU A 182 -9.45 14.51 -7.83
C LEU A 182 -8.23 15.02 -8.60
N GLU A 183 -7.09 14.96 -7.93
CA GLU A 183 -5.81 15.20 -8.59
C GLU A 183 -5.43 13.98 -9.44
N PRO A 184 -4.98 14.19 -10.69
CA PRO A 184 -4.49 13.13 -11.57
C PRO A 184 -3.47 12.22 -10.86
N SER A 185 -3.56 10.91 -11.09
CA SER A 185 -2.58 9.97 -10.55
C SER A 185 -1.22 10.16 -11.24
N HIS A 186 -0.23 10.65 -10.49
CA HIS A 186 1.16 10.72 -10.94
C HIS A 186 1.74 9.32 -11.21
N VAL A 187 1.26 8.27 -10.54
CA VAL A 187 1.69 6.88 -10.79
C VAL A 187 1.20 6.40 -12.15
N LEU A 188 -0.09 6.60 -12.45
CA LEU A 188 -0.66 6.21 -13.75
C LEU A 188 -0.09 7.08 -14.88
N ALA A 189 0.12 8.37 -14.63
CA ALA A 189 0.78 9.25 -15.59
C ALA A 189 2.22 8.80 -15.88
N ALA A 190 2.99 8.39 -14.86
CA ALA A 190 4.32 7.84 -15.06
C ALA A 190 4.33 6.50 -15.82
N MET A 191 3.27 5.68 -15.68
CA MET A 191 3.16 4.39 -16.36
C MET A 191 2.66 4.50 -17.81
N TYR A 192 1.76 5.42 -18.09
CA TYR A 192 0.99 5.46 -19.35
C TYR A 192 1.02 6.81 -20.08
N GLY A 193 1.61 7.85 -19.49
CA GLY A 193 1.62 9.22 -20.01
C GLY A 193 0.53 10.11 -19.41
N GLU A 194 0.78 11.42 -19.33
CA GLU A 194 -0.14 12.41 -18.74
C GLU A 194 -1.48 12.49 -19.50
N ASP A 195 -1.45 12.33 -20.83
CA ASP A 195 -2.63 12.39 -21.69
C ASP A 195 -3.41 11.06 -21.78
N SER A 196 -2.99 10.02 -21.05
CA SER A 196 -3.66 8.72 -21.08
C SER A 196 -5.02 8.79 -20.39
N PRO A 197 -6.11 8.28 -20.99
CA PRO A 197 -7.42 8.20 -20.34
C PRO A 197 -7.38 7.45 -19.00
N ARG A 198 -6.45 6.50 -18.86
CA ARG A 198 -6.22 5.75 -17.61
C ARG A 198 -6.05 6.66 -16.40
N VAL A 199 -5.47 7.85 -16.56
CA VAL A 199 -5.22 8.78 -15.46
C VAL A 199 -6.52 9.29 -14.84
N ALA A 200 -7.57 9.47 -15.65
CA ALA A 200 -8.87 10.03 -15.23
C ALA A 200 -9.98 8.96 -15.11
N GLU A 201 -9.79 7.79 -15.71
CA GLU A 201 -10.81 6.73 -15.83
C GLU A 201 -10.47 5.47 -15.01
N SER A 202 -9.45 5.53 -14.14
CA SER A 202 -9.07 4.41 -13.29
C SER A 202 -9.57 4.51 -11.87
N LEU A 203 -10.05 3.39 -11.33
CA LEU A 203 -10.32 3.19 -9.92
C LEU A 203 -9.35 2.18 -9.30
N ARG A 204 -9.20 2.26 -8.00
CA ARG A 204 -8.51 1.28 -7.16
C ARG A 204 -9.50 0.70 -6.15
N PHE A 205 -9.54 -0.62 -6.10
CA PHE A 205 -10.19 -1.38 -5.06
C PHE A 205 -9.12 -2.01 -4.16
N SER A 206 -9.42 -2.09 -2.87
CA SER A 206 -8.50 -2.65 -1.90
C SER A 206 -9.25 -3.52 -0.90
N PHE A 207 -8.85 -4.78 -0.80
CA PHE A 207 -9.46 -5.77 0.06
C PHE A 207 -8.82 -5.74 1.45
N GLY A 208 -9.61 -6.04 2.47
CA GLY A 208 -9.20 -6.12 3.86
C GLY A 208 -9.75 -7.37 4.54
N ILE A 209 -9.36 -7.57 5.80
CA ILE A 209 -9.68 -8.80 6.56
C ILE A 209 -11.19 -9.07 6.66
N ASN A 210 -11.99 -8.00 6.67
CA ASN A 210 -13.45 -8.08 6.85
C ASN A 210 -14.21 -8.29 5.54
N ASN A 211 -13.57 -8.19 4.37
CA ASN A 211 -14.26 -8.46 3.12
C ASN A 211 -14.65 -9.93 3.01
N THR A 212 -15.84 -10.19 2.48
CA THR A 212 -16.35 -11.53 2.18
C THR A 212 -16.54 -11.71 0.67
N SER A 213 -16.82 -12.95 0.24
CA SER A 213 -17.09 -13.23 -1.19
C SER A 213 -18.34 -12.50 -1.66
N GLU A 214 -19.33 -12.37 -0.79
CA GLU A 214 -20.60 -11.69 -1.05
C GLU A 214 -20.44 -10.17 -1.20
N ASP A 215 -19.39 -9.57 -0.62
CA ASP A 215 -19.07 -8.16 -0.88
C ASP A 215 -18.51 -7.94 -2.30
N ILE A 216 -17.97 -9.00 -2.92
CA ILE A 216 -17.35 -8.95 -4.25
C ILE A 216 -18.37 -9.26 -5.36
N ASP A 217 -19.39 -10.06 -5.05
CA ASP A 217 -20.53 -10.37 -5.94
C ASP A 217 -21.44 -9.15 -6.17
#